data_AF-A0A960N2T6-F1
#
_entry.id   AF-A0A960N2T6-F1
#
_cell.length_a   1.000
_cell.length_b   1.000
_cell.length_c   1.000
_cell.angle_alpha   90.00
_cell.angle_beta   90.00
_cell.angle_gamma   90.00
#
_symmetry.space_group_name_H-M   'P 1'
#
loop_
_entity.id
_entity.type
_entity.pdbx_description
1 polymer ?
#
loop_
_entity_poly.entity_id
_entity_poly.type
_entity_poly.pdbx_seq_one_letter_code
_entity_poly.pdbx_strand_id
1 'polypeptide(L)'
;AVLLVLGIFNAALQWDLFSPRVEAVLYGLFGSCLALAGIGVAMTFVIGVQEVVAAFRRLQVSAEPVTEASRGAYAKVILSSLIGLLALVTLCGTLNVLVLRHRQQVFEQVAREQLEIFGPRLAGLVGELGGPPRARVPEGLYQIIRSLDNLSFIQRSTVYLPDPDEPSALWGYTAWREYRAEDGFARFYAAKEFEKGMAASFTGSSKDLERLNQARDFTVFYPLNNETLQLIGILRIDGNPRENFREYSW
;
A
#
# COMPACT_ATOMS: atom_id res chain seq x y z
N ALA A 1 -0.10 -16.21 21.24
CA ALA A 1 -0.11 -14.73 21.41
C ALA A 1 0.30 -14.01 20.12
N VAL A 2 1.52 -14.21 19.60
CA VAL A 2 2.05 -13.49 18.41
C VAL A 2 1.22 -13.71 17.13
N LEU A 3 0.85 -14.96 16.84
CA LEU A 3 0.03 -15.32 15.67
C LEU A 3 -1.42 -14.80 15.73
N LEU A 4 -1.93 -14.60 16.93
CA LEU A 4 -3.31 -14.18 17.20
C LEU A 4 -3.49 -12.67 17.01
N VAL A 5 -2.48 -11.90 17.39
CA VAL A 5 -2.42 -10.46 17.09
C VAL A 5 -2.27 -10.24 15.57
N LEU A 6 -1.46 -11.06 14.90
CA LEU A 6 -1.30 -11.02 13.45
C LEU A 6 -2.62 -11.30 12.69
N GLY A 7 -3.45 -12.23 13.16
CA GLY A 7 -4.77 -12.50 12.56
C GLY A 7 -5.80 -11.38 12.74
N ILE A 8 -5.82 -10.72 13.91
CA ILE A 8 -6.72 -9.58 14.17
C ILE A 8 -6.33 -8.37 13.29
N PHE A 9 -5.02 -8.12 13.12
CA PHE A 9 -4.54 -7.09 12.20
C PHE A 9 -4.72 -7.48 10.72
N ASN A 10 -4.64 -8.76 10.36
CA ASN A 10 -4.98 -9.27 9.02
C ASN A 10 -6.42 -8.89 8.62
N ALA A 11 -7.39 -9.11 9.52
CA ALA A 11 -8.79 -8.77 9.28
C ALA A 11 -9.12 -7.27 9.41
N ALA A 12 -8.55 -6.57 10.40
CA ALA A 12 -8.83 -5.16 10.64
C ALA A 12 -8.07 -4.20 9.70
N LEU A 13 -6.93 -4.64 9.14
CA LEU A 13 -6.09 -3.85 8.23
C LEU A 13 -6.04 -4.41 6.80
N GLN A 14 -6.80 -5.47 6.48
CA GLN A 14 -6.73 -6.20 5.20
C GLN A 14 -5.31 -6.63 4.82
N TRP A 15 -4.47 -6.90 5.82
CA TRP A 15 -3.12 -7.40 5.58
C TRP A 15 -3.23 -8.86 5.18
N ASP A 16 -2.96 -9.19 3.93
CA ASP A 16 -3.17 -10.53 3.37
C ASP A 16 -1.98 -11.45 3.67
N LEU A 17 -1.83 -11.88 4.93
CA LEU A 17 -0.60 -12.49 5.45
C LEU A 17 -0.66 -14.04 5.59
N PHE A 18 -1.84 -14.66 5.51
CA PHE A 18 -2.02 -16.11 5.75
C PHE A 18 -2.93 -16.80 4.73
N SER A 19 -2.68 -18.10 4.48
CA SER A 19 -3.54 -18.95 3.65
C SER A 19 -4.86 -19.30 4.35
N PRO A 20 -5.94 -19.69 3.64
CA PRO A 20 -7.27 -19.90 4.23
C PRO A 20 -7.29 -20.97 5.33
N ARG A 21 -6.43 -21.99 5.22
CA ARG A 21 -6.30 -23.06 6.21
C ARG A 21 -5.61 -22.58 7.49
N VAL A 22 -4.64 -21.67 7.37
CA VAL A 22 -3.94 -21.07 8.52
C VAL A 22 -4.87 -20.07 9.21
N GLU A 23 -5.63 -19.29 8.44
CA GLU A 23 -6.61 -18.35 8.96
C GLU A 23 -7.72 -19.05 9.78
N ALA A 24 -8.26 -20.18 9.30
CA ALA A 24 -9.23 -20.98 10.06
C ALA A 24 -8.66 -21.52 11.38
N VAL A 25 -7.39 -21.95 11.38
CA VAL A 25 -6.69 -22.39 12.60
C VAL A 25 -6.47 -21.22 13.54
N LEU A 26 -6.11 -20.04 13.03
CA LEU A 26 -5.91 -18.83 13.82
C LEU A 26 -7.23 -18.31 14.43
N TYR A 27 -8.33 -18.36 13.70
CA TYR A 27 -9.67 -18.05 14.24
C TYR A 27 -10.11 -19.07 15.29
N GLY A 28 -9.83 -20.36 15.09
CA GLY A 28 -10.07 -21.39 16.11
C GLY A 28 -9.25 -21.16 17.39
N LEU A 29 -7.98 -20.77 17.23
CA LEU A 29 -7.10 -20.41 18.35
C LEU A 29 -7.56 -19.10 19.02
N PHE A 30 -8.08 -18.15 18.26
CA PHE A 30 -8.65 -16.91 18.75
C PHE A 30 -9.92 -17.13 19.55
N GLY A 31 -10.87 -17.90 19.03
CA GLY A 31 -12.09 -18.28 19.73
C GLY A 31 -11.81 -19.03 21.03
N SER A 32 -10.82 -19.92 21.03
CA SER A 32 -10.41 -20.65 22.25
C SER A 32 -9.67 -19.77 23.26
N CYS A 33 -8.84 -18.82 22.84
CA CYS A 33 -8.25 -17.81 23.73
C CYS A 33 -9.29 -16.85 24.31
N LEU A 34 -10.29 -16.42 23.54
CA LEU A 34 -11.42 -15.63 24.02
C LEU A 34 -12.29 -16.43 25.00
N ALA A 35 -12.54 -17.70 24.71
CA ALA A 35 -13.25 -18.59 25.63
C ALA A 35 -12.46 -18.79 26.94
N LEU A 36 -11.14 -19.00 26.86
CA LEU A 36 -10.25 -19.09 28.03
C LEU A 36 -10.15 -17.77 28.80
N ALA A 37 -10.14 -16.62 28.12
CA ALA A 37 -10.18 -15.30 28.76
C ALA A 37 -11.54 -15.05 29.42
N GLY A 38 -12.65 -15.46 28.79
CA GLY A 38 -13.98 -15.43 29.38
C GLY A 38 -14.12 -16.34 30.60
N ILE A 39 -13.57 -17.56 30.53
CA ILE A 39 -13.46 -18.48 31.68
C ILE A 39 -12.56 -17.88 32.75
N GLY A 40 -11.47 -17.21 32.38
CA GLY A 40 -10.57 -16.50 33.29
C GLY A 40 -11.24 -15.34 34.00
N VAL A 41 -12.01 -14.51 33.29
CA VAL A 41 -12.82 -13.42 33.88
C VAL A 41 -13.92 -13.99 34.77
N ALA A 42 -14.58 -15.06 34.35
CA ALA A 42 -15.58 -15.76 35.18
C ALA A 42 -14.94 -16.36 36.44
N MET A 43 -13.75 -16.97 36.33
CA MET A 43 -12.97 -17.44 37.48
C MET A 43 -12.50 -16.29 38.35
N THR A 44 -12.10 -15.15 37.79
CA THR A 44 -11.71 -13.95 38.56
C THR A 44 -12.92 -13.36 39.29
N PHE A 45 -14.12 -13.48 38.73
CA PHE A 45 -15.36 -13.09 39.38
C PHE A 45 -15.74 -14.08 40.50
N VAL A 46 -15.62 -15.39 40.27
CA VAL A 46 -15.87 -16.43 41.29
C VAL A 46 -14.83 -16.37 42.41
N ILE A 47 -13.55 -16.23 42.08
CA ILE A 47 -12.44 -16.06 43.03
C ILE A 47 -12.58 -14.70 43.73
N GLY A 48 -12.95 -13.63 43.03
CA GLY A 48 -13.22 -12.33 43.63
C GLY A 48 -14.40 -12.36 44.60
N VAL A 49 -15.48 -13.06 44.29
CA VAL A 49 -16.59 -13.29 45.22
C VAL A 49 -16.16 -14.17 46.40
N GLN A 50 -15.36 -15.21 46.16
CA GLN A 50 -14.82 -16.06 47.23
C GLN A 50 -13.81 -15.32 48.11
N GLU A 51 -13.00 -14.42 47.56
CA GLU A 51 -12.06 -13.57 48.28
C GLU A 51 -12.78 -12.46 49.01
N VAL A 52 -13.87 -11.89 48.49
CA VAL A 52 -14.71 -10.93 49.23
C VAL A 52 -15.43 -11.62 50.38
N VAL A 53 -15.95 -12.85 50.18
CA VAL A 53 -16.55 -13.65 51.25
C VAL A 53 -15.50 -14.13 52.27
N ALA A 54 -14.30 -14.49 51.82
CA ALA A 54 -13.18 -14.86 52.68
C ALA A 54 -12.59 -13.64 53.40
N ALA A 55 -12.57 -12.47 52.79
CA ALA A 55 -12.17 -11.20 53.40
C ALA A 55 -13.21 -10.74 54.41
N PHE A 56 -14.51 -10.94 54.17
CA PHE A 56 -15.55 -10.75 55.18
C PHE A 56 -15.39 -11.72 56.36
N ARG A 57 -15.03 -12.99 56.09
CA ARG A 57 -14.72 -13.99 57.15
C ARG A 57 -13.41 -13.69 57.90
N ARG A 58 -12.38 -13.16 57.23
CA ARG A 58 -11.09 -12.77 57.83
C ARG A 58 -11.17 -11.43 58.57
N LEU A 59 -12.03 -10.50 58.15
CA LEU A 59 -12.37 -9.31 58.94
C LEU A 59 -13.06 -9.68 60.26
N GLN A 60 -13.75 -10.83 60.32
CA GLN A 60 -14.24 -11.39 61.58
C GLN A 60 -13.18 -12.16 62.38
N VAL A 61 -12.07 -12.58 61.77
CA VAL A 61 -11.05 -13.44 62.38
C VAL A 61 -9.65 -13.02 61.90
N SER A 62 -9.04 -12.10 62.66
CA SER A 62 -7.61 -11.73 62.62
C SER A 62 -7.07 -11.00 61.39
N ALA A 63 -6.52 -9.81 61.67
CA ALA A 63 -5.63 -9.07 60.80
C ALA A 63 -4.27 -9.76 60.71
N GLU A 64 -3.99 -10.42 59.58
CA GLU A 64 -2.62 -10.69 59.15
C GLU A 64 -2.29 -9.79 57.95
N PRO A 65 -1.08 -9.19 57.90
CA PRO A 65 -0.70 -8.31 56.80
C PRO A 65 -0.47 -9.14 55.53
N VAL A 66 -1.23 -8.81 54.48
CA VAL A 66 -0.96 -9.29 53.12
C VAL A 66 0.40 -8.74 52.71
N THR A 67 1.33 -9.63 52.37
CA THR A 67 2.67 -9.26 51.90
C THR A 67 2.56 -8.53 50.57
N GLU A 68 2.70 -7.20 50.57
CA GLU A 68 2.79 -6.40 49.35
C GLU A 68 3.97 -6.88 48.50
N ALA A 69 3.71 -7.27 47.25
CA ALA A 69 4.77 -7.61 46.32
C ALA A 69 5.73 -6.41 46.18
N SER A 70 7.04 -6.67 46.23
CA SER A 70 8.04 -5.60 46.25
C SER A 70 7.90 -4.71 45.00
N ARG A 71 8.05 -3.39 45.16
CA ARG A 71 7.95 -2.41 44.06
C ARG A 71 8.82 -2.78 42.84
N GLY A 72 9.92 -3.49 43.07
CA GLY A 72 10.80 -4.02 42.02
C GLY A 72 10.20 -5.17 41.19
N ALA A 73 9.33 -6.00 41.76
CA ALA A 73 8.61 -7.03 41.02
C ALA A 73 7.59 -6.40 40.05
N TYR A 74 6.83 -5.39 40.52
CA TYR A 74 5.93 -4.61 39.67
C TYR A 74 6.67 -3.89 38.54
N ALA A 75 7.79 -3.24 38.85
CA ALA A 75 8.61 -2.56 37.83
C ALA A 75 9.13 -3.54 36.76
N LYS A 76 9.58 -4.74 37.16
CA LYS A 76 10.01 -5.78 36.22
C LYS A 76 8.87 -6.28 35.32
N VAL A 77 7.67 -6.48 35.86
CA VAL A 77 6.49 -6.93 35.09
C VAL A 77 6.02 -5.84 34.12
N ILE A 78 6.02 -4.57 34.53
CA ILE A 78 5.68 -3.45 33.65
C ILE A 78 6.74 -3.31 32.54
N LEU A 79 8.03 -3.39 32.88
CA LEU A 79 9.11 -3.30 31.92
C LEU A 79 9.11 -4.46 30.92
N SER A 80 8.88 -5.69 31.38
CA SER A 80 8.79 -6.86 30.48
C SER A 80 7.58 -6.76 29.55
N SER A 81 6.45 -6.23 30.05
CA SER A 81 5.26 -5.98 29.24
C SER A 81 5.50 -4.91 28.18
N LEU A 82 6.18 -3.81 28.54
CA LEU A 82 6.56 -2.74 27.60
C LEU A 82 7.52 -3.25 26.52
N ILE A 83 8.54 -4.03 26.90
CA ILE A 83 9.48 -4.65 25.95
C ILE A 83 8.73 -5.61 25.02
N GLY A 84 7.82 -6.44 25.56
CA GLY A 84 7.00 -7.34 24.75
C GLY A 84 6.12 -6.60 23.74
N LEU A 85 5.54 -5.47 24.14
CA LEU A 85 4.71 -4.64 23.26
C LEU A 85 5.56 -3.93 22.19
N LEU A 86 6.73 -3.41 22.56
CA LEU A 86 7.67 -2.80 21.61
C LEU A 86 8.16 -3.82 20.57
N ALA A 87 8.50 -5.03 21.01
CA ALA A 87 8.91 -6.12 20.11
C ALA A 87 7.79 -6.48 19.13
N LEU A 88 6.54 -6.51 19.60
CA LEU A 88 5.38 -6.79 18.77
C LEU A 88 5.13 -5.71 17.72
N VAL A 89 5.16 -4.43 18.11
CA VAL A 89 5.02 -3.30 17.18
C VAL A 89 6.13 -3.32 16.12
N THR A 90 7.37 -3.59 16.53
CA THR A 90 8.52 -3.68 15.62
C THR A 90 8.37 -4.85 14.63
N LEU A 91 7.92 -6.01 15.11
CA LEU A 91 7.66 -7.18 14.27
C LEU A 91 6.54 -6.91 13.26
N CYS A 92 5.42 -6.32 13.70
CA CYS A 92 4.32 -5.93 12.82
C CYS A 92 4.75 -4.91 11.77
N GLY A 93 5.55 -3.91 12.17
CA GLY A 93 6.13 -2.94 11.23
C GLY A 93 7.02 -3.59 10.18
N THR A 94 7.86 -4.55 10.58
CA THR A 94 8.75 -5.27 9.67
C THR A 94 7.96 -6.13 8.69
N LEU A 95 6.95 -6.86 9.17
CA LEU A 95 6.06 -7.66 8.32
C LEU A 95 5.28 -6.79 7.33
N ASN A 96 4.76 -5.64 7.78
CA ASN A 96 4.08 -4.69 6.91
C ASN A 96 5.01 -4.18 5.78
N VAL A 97 6.28 -3.88 6.10
CA VAL A 97 7.27 -3.48 5.08
C VAL A 97 7.51 -4.61 4.07
N LEU A 98 7.59 -5.86 4.51
CA LEU A 98 7.75 -7.00 3.61
C LEU A 98 6.54 -7.18 2.69
N VAL A 99 5.33 -7.08 3.25
CA VAL A 99 4.08 -7.17 2.47
C VAL A 99 3.98 -6.03 1.47
N LEU A 100 4.26 -4.80 1.88
CA LEU A 100 4.24 -3.64 0.98
C LEU A 100 5.23 -3.82 -0.18
N ARG A 101 6.45 -4.30 0.10
CA ARG A 101 7.44 -4.58 -0.95
C ARG A 101 6.95 -5.65 -1.91
N HIS A 102 6.36 -6.72 -1.42
CA HIS A 102 5.82 -7.78 -2.27
C HIS A 102 4.67 -7.25 -3.13
N ARG A 103 3.73 -6.49 -2.55
CA ARG A 103 2.62 -5.88 -3.29
C ARG A 103 3.10 -4.90 -4.37
N GLN A 104 4.15 -4.13 -4.09
CA GLN A 104 4.79 -3.26 -5.08
C GLN A 104 5.40 -4.05 -6.23
N GLN A 105 6.12 -5.14 -5.93
CA GLN A 105 6.69 -6.02 -6.97
C GLN A 105 5.61 -6.64 -7.85
N VAL A 106 4.54 -7.15 -7.26
CA VAL A 106 3.41 -7.71 -8.00
C VAL A 106 2.74 -6.63 -8.85
N PHE A 107 2.49 -5.44 -8.29
CA PHE A 107 1.96 -4.30 -9.05
C PHE A 107 2.83 -3.96 -10.25
N GLU A 108 4.15 -3.79 -10.06
CA GLU A 108 5.07 -3.48 -11.15
C GLU A 108 5.03 -4.54 -12.25
N GLN A 109 4.97 -5.82 -11.88
CA GLN A 109 4.89 -6.92 -12.83
C GLN A 109 3.57 -6.88 -13.63
N VAL A 110 2.42 -6.82 -12.94
CA VAL A 110 1.11 -6.78 -13.59
C VAL A 110 0.98 -5.54 -14.48
N ALA A 111 1.46 -4.39 -14.01
CA ALA A 111 1.47 -3.16 -14.79
C ALA A 111 2.32 -3.30 -16.06
N ARG A 112 3.52 -3.89 -15.96
CA ARG A 112 4.37 -4.14 -17.14
C ARG A 112 3.71 -5.05 -18.16
N GLU A 113 3.06 -6.12 -17.72
CA GLU A 113 2.35 -7.03 -18.62
C GLU A 113 1.21 -6.33 -19.37
N GLN A 114 0.41 -5.50 -18.68
CA GLN A 114 -0.60 -4.69 -19.37
C GLN A 114 0.04 -3.68 -20.34
N LEU A 115 1.17 -3.09 -19.95
CA LEU A 115 1.91 -2.13 -20.77
C LEU A 115 2.52 -2.77 -22.02
N GLU A 116 2.86 -4.06 -22.02
CA GLU A 116 3.27 -4.77 -23.24
C GLU A 116 2.14 -4.83 -24.28
N ILE A 117 0.89 -4.86 -23.82
CA ILE A 117 -0.30 -4.89 -24.68
C ILE A 117 -0.70 -3.48 -25.14
N PHE A 118 -0.81 -2.53 -24.20
CA PHE A 118 -1.28 -1.18 -24.50
C PHE A 118 -0.18 -0.24 -25.00
N GLY A 119 1.07 -0.46 -24.60
CA GLY A 119 2.22 0.40 -24.86
C GLY A 119 2.45 0.70 -26.33
N PRO A 120 2.55 -0.30 -27.23
CA PRO A 120 2.77 -0.07 -28.66
C PRO A 120 1.65 0.77 -29.31
N ARG A 121 0.39 0.51 -28.96
CA ARG A 121 -0.75 1.30 -29.46
C ARG A 121 -0.71 2.73 -28.97
N LEU A 122 -0.38 2.93 -27.70
CA LEU A 122 -0.28 4.25 -27.10
C LEU A 122 0.89 5.04 -27.69
N ALA A 123 2.03 4.39 -27.92
CA ALA A 123 3.19 4.98 -28.59
C ALA A 123 2.88 5.38 -30.04
N GLY A 124 2.17 4.55 -30.80
CA GLY A 124 1.72 4.87 -32.15
C GLY A 124 0.83 6.12 -32.18
N LEU A 125 -0.22 6.15 -31.34
CA LEU A 125 -1.13 7.29 -31.25
C LEU A 125 -0.41 8.58 -30.81
N VAL A 126 0.52 8.49 -29.86
CA VAL A 126 1.32 9.63 -29.42
C VAL A 126 2.25 10.11 -30.53
N GLY A 127 2.86 9.19 -31.29
CA GLY A 127 3.72 9.51 -32.43
C GLY A 127 3.01 10.26 -33.55
N GLU A 128 1.71 9.99 -33.75
CA GLU A 128 0.87 10.66 -34.75
C GLU A 128 0.46 12.09 -34.37
N LEU A 129 0.56 12.48 -33.09
CA LEU A 129 0.09 13.78 -32.63
C LEU A 129 0.86 14.96 -33.22
N GLY A 130 2.12 14.76 -33.62
CA GLY A 130 3.04 15.84 -34.07
C GLY A 130 3.39 16.89 -33.01
N GLY A 131 2.72 16.88 -31.85
CA GLY A 131 2.91 17.75 -30.70
C GLY A 131 1.72 17.67 -29.73
N PRO A 132 1.79 18.27 -28.53
CA PRO A 132 0.75 18.14 -27.51
C PRO A 132 -0.54 18.89 -27.90
N PRO A 133 -1.68 18.21 -28.16
CA PRO A 133 -2.91 18.90 -28.54
C PRO A 133 -3.52 19.63 -27.34
N ARG A 134 -3.87 20.92 -27.52
CA ARG A 134 -4.53 21.74 -26.48
C ARG A 134 -6.04 21.54 -26.41
N ALA A 135 -6.63 20.91 -27.42
CA ALA A 135 -8.03 20.54 -27.50
C ALA A 135 -8.17 19.34 -28.45
N ARG A 136 -9.27 18.60 -28.35
CA ARG A 136 -9.58 17.41 -29.18
C ARG A 136 -8.45 16.38 -29.16
N VAL A 137 -8.10 15.90 -27.98
CA VAL A 137 -7.27 14.68 -27.88
C VAL A 137 -7.92 13.57 -28.72
N PRO A 138 -7.16 12.80 -29.51
CA PRO A 138 -7.70 11.70 -30.28
C PRO A 138 -8.49 10.75 -29.39
N GLU A 139 -9.68 10.36 -29.84
CA GLU A 139 -10.57 9.51 -29.06
C GLU A 139 -9.91 8.17 -28.70
N GLY A 140 -9.11 7.61 -29.61
CA GLY A 140 -8.33 6.40 -29.34
C GLY A 140 -7.37 6.54 -28.16
N LEU A 141 -6.71 7.70 -28.00
CA LEU A 141 -5.82 7.96 -26.87
C LEU A 141 -6.62 8.08 -25.56
N TYR A 142 -7.75 8.78 -25.60
CA TYR A 142 -8.68 8.83 -24.47
C TYR A 142 -9.16 7.43 -24.05
N GLN A 143 -9.61 6.60 -25.01
CA GLN A 143 -10.15 5.27 -24.73
C GLN A 143 -9.10 4.33 -24.12
N ILE A 144 -7.85 4.37 -24.59
CA ILE A 144 -6.78 3.55 -24.00
C ILE A 144 -6.48 3.98 -22.57
N ILE A 145 -6.29 5.28 -22.32
CA ILE A 145 -6.02 5.79 -20.96
C ILE A 145 -7.18 5.47 -20.04
N ARG A 146 -8.42 5.63 -20.52
CA ARG A 146 -9.61 5.28 -19.76
C ARG A 146 -9.72 3.77 -19.48
N SER A 147 -9.30 2.94 -20.41
CA SER A 147 -9.27 1.48 -20.23
C SER A 147 -8.25 1.07 -19.17
N LEU A 148 -7.07 1.71 -19.16
CA LEU A 148 -6.07 1.54 -18.10
C LEU A 148 -6.62 1.99 -16.75
N ASP A 149 -7.25 3.16 -16.68
CA ASP A 149 -7.85 3.70 -15.44
C ASP A 149 -9.01 2.85 -14.89
N ASN A 150 -9.61 1.98 -15.72
CA ASN A 150 -10.68 1.06 -15.30
C ASN A 150 -10.13 -0.26 -14.73
N LEU A 151 -8.81 -0.51 -14.79
CA LEU A 151 -8.20 -1.67 -14.17
C LEU A 151 -8.16 -1.47 -12.64
N SER A 152 -8.64 -2.44 -11.87
CA SER A 152 -8.82 -2.31 -10.41
C SER A 152 -7.54 -1.92 -9.64
N PHE A 153 -6.40 -2.41 -10.12
CA PHE A 153 -5.08 -2.16 -9.56
C PHE A 153 -4.45 -0.82 -10.01
N ILE A 154 -5.06 -0.10 -10.97
CA ILE A 154 -4.62 1.21 -11.42
C ILE A 154 -5.54 2.28 -10.82
N GLN A 155 -4.95 3.24 -10.11
CA GLN A 155 -5.68 4.40 -9.62
C GLN A 155 -5.79 5.48 -10.68
N ARG A 156 -4.71 5.70 -11.45
CA ARG A 156 -4.67 6.74 -12.48
C ARG A 156 -3.54 6.53 -13.47
N SER A 157 -3.77 6.91 -14.72
CA SER A 157 -2.81 6.93 -15.80
C SER A 157 -2.66 8.36 -16.34
N THR A 158 -1.42 8.81 -16.51
CA THR A 158 -1.10 10.13 -17.05
C THR A 158 -0.08 10.01 -18.17
N VAL A 159 -0.40 10.53 -19.35
CA VAL A 159 0.57 10.64 -20.45
C VAL A 159 1.26 11.99 -20.38
N TYR A 160 2.58 11.97 -20.38
CA TYR A 160 3.43 13.15 -20.43
C TYR A 160 4.17 13.25 -21.76
N LEU A 161 4.17 14.44 -22.34
CA LEU A 161 4.92 14.78 -23.54
C LEU A 161 5.89 15.93 -23.24
N PRO A 162 7.07 15.96 -23.88
CA PRO A 162 7.98 17.09 -23.74
C PRO A 162 7.39 18.33 -24.42
N ASP A 163 7.68 19.50 -23.87
CA ASP A 163 7.45 20.75 -24.58
C ASP A 163 8.58 20.97 -25.61
N PRO A 164 8.26 21.23 -26.89
CA PRO A 164 9.28 21.38 -27.94
C PRO A 164 10.10 22.66 -27.80
N ASP A 165 9.56 23.70 -27.15
CA ASP A 165 10.18 25.02 -27.05
C ASP A 165 10.84 25.26 -25.69
N GLU A 166 10.41 24.52 -24.66
CA GLU A 166 10.83 24.73 -23.26
C GLU A 166 11.19 23.39 -22.58
N PRO A 167 12.48 23.01 -22.49
CA PRO A 167 12.91 21.72 -21.93
C PRO A 167 12.50 21.49 -20.46
N SER A 168 12.22 22.57 -19.72
CA SER A 168 11.77 22.51 -18.34
C SER A 168 10.25 22.34 -18.18
N ALA A 169 9.50 22.38 -19.28
CA ALA A 169 8.05 22.24 -19.31
C ALA A 169 7.63 20.88 -19.86
N LEU A 170 6.50 20.39 -19.35
CA LEU A 170 5.87 19.15 -19.76
C LEU A 170 4.38 19.39 -20.04
N TRP A 171 3.83 18.52 -20.86
CA TRP A 171 2.41 18.47 -21.17
C TRP A 171 1.83 17.19 -20.59
N GLY A 172 0.82 17.28 -19.75
CA GLY A 172 0.19 16.13 -19.10
C GLY A 172 -1.26 15.93 -19.52
N TYR A 173 -1.68 14.69 -19.71
CA TYR A 173 -3.08 14.34 -20.01
C TYR A 173 -3.56 13.14 -19.20
N THR A 174 -4.80 13.23 -18.68
CA THR A 174 -5.48 12.16 -17.91
C THR A 174 -6.93 12.03 -18.35
N ALA A 175 -7.48 10.81 -18.36
CA ALA A 175 -8.86 10.51 -18.75
C ALA A 175 -9.83 10.53 -17.54
N TRP A 176 -9.71 11.54 -16.69
CA TRP A 176 -10.46 11.64 -15.42
C TRP A 176 -11.95 11.95 -15.54
N ARG A 177 -12.42 12.47 -16.69
CA ARG A 177 -13.81 12.82 -16.97
C ARG A 177 -14.26 12.23 -18.30
N GLU A 178 -15.57 12.26 -18.56
CA GLU A 178 -16.11 11.92 -19.89
C GLU A 178 -15.45 12.76 -20.97
N TYR A 179 -15.21 12.14 -22.13
CA TYR A 179 -14.56 12.79 -23.27
C TYR A 179 -15.28 14.06 -23.72
N ARG A 180 -14.53 15.16 -23.84
CA ARG A 180 -15.02 16.41 -24.43
C ARG A 180 -14.07 16.92 -25.49
N ALA A 181 -14.61 17.57 -26.51
CA ALA A 181 -13.81 18.18 -27.57
C ALA A 181 -12.87 19.30 -27.07
N GLU A 182 -13.14 19.87 -25.90
CA GLU A 182 -12.30 20.86 -25.22
C GLU A 182 -11.16 20.24 -24.40
N ASP A 183 -11.14 18.90 -24.24
CA ASP A 183 -10.09 18.21 -23.50
C ASP A 183 -8.78 18.25 -24.30
N GLY A 184 -7.72 18.56 -23.60
CA GLY A 184 -6.37 18.73 -24.13
C GLY A 184 -5.32 18.42 -23.09
N PHE A 185 -4.07 18.39 -23.53
CA PHE A 185 -2.94 18.33 -22.62
C PHE A 185 -2.83 19.66 -21.86
N ALA A 186 -2.57 19.56 -20.56
CA ALA A 186 -2.27 20.70 -19.72
C ALA A 186 -0.75 20.89 -19.65
N ARG A 187 -0.29 22.08 -20.02
CA ARG A 187 1.12 22.48 -19.87
C ARG A 187 1.43 22.84 -18.42
N PHE A 188 2.58 22.42 -17.92
CA PHE A 188 3.10 22.82 -16.62
C PHE A 188 4.63 22.82 -16.63
N TYR A 189 5.23 23.53 -15.68
CA TYR A 189 6.68 23.50 -15.46
C TYR A 189 7.03 22.37 -14.50
N ALA A 190 8.10 21.62 -14.80
CA ALA A 190 8.61 20.55 -13.96
C ALA A 190 9.16 21.12 -12.64
N ALA A 191 8.37 21.01 -11.58
CA ALA A 191 8.70 21.59 -10.28
C ALA A 191 9.11 20.51 -9.27
N LYS A 192 8.46 19.36 -9.30
CA LYS A 192 8.74 18.24 -8.39
C LYS A 192 9.90 17.40 -8.90
N GLU A 193 10.60 16.73 -7.99
CA GLU A 193 11.78 15.92 -8.33
C GLU A 193 11.50 14.84 -9.40
N PHE A 194 10.33 14.18 -9.33
CA PHE A 194 9.96 13.22 -10.36
C PHE A 194 9.62 13.89 -11.71
N GLU A 195 9.04 15.09 -11.71
CA GLU A 195 8.74 15.84 -12.94
C GLU A 195 10.05 16.28 -13.61
N LYS A 196 11.02 16.75 -12.82
CA LYS A 196 12.37 17.08 -13.30
C LYS A 196 13.07 15.85 -13.88
N GLY A 197 12.96 14.70 -13.21
CA GLY A 197 13.50 13.43 -13.71
C GLY A 197 12.87 13.00 -15.04
N MET A 198 11.54 13.15 -15.19
CA MET A 198 10.85 12.89 -16.46
C MET A 198 11.31 13.87 -17.55
N ALA A 199 11.39 15.17 -17.26
CA ALA A 199 11.87 16.18 -18.19
C ALA A 199 13.31 15.88 -18.67
N ALA A 200 14.21 15.53 -17.74
CA ALA A 200 15.58 15.14 -18.06
C ALA A 200 15.65 13.88 -18.93
N SER A 201 14.71 12.94 -18.77
CA SER A 201 14.66 11.71 -19.57
C SER A 201 14.44 11.98 -21.06
N PHE A 202 13.66 13.01 -21.42
CA PHE A 202 13.46 13.44 -22.81
C PHE A 202 14.73 14.01 -23.46
N THR A 203 15.69 14.50 -22.66
CA THR A 203 16.96 15.05 -23.16
C THR A 203 18.09 14.00 -23.28
N GLY A 204 17.77 12.70 -23.16
CA GLY A 204 18.72 11.60 -23.40
C GLY A 204 19.28 10.94 -22.13
N SER A 205 18.73 11.23 -20.95
CA SER A 205 19.11 10.58 -19.70
C SER A 205 18.16 9.42 -19.37
N SER A 206 18.29 8.28 -20.08
CA SER A 206 17.46 7.09 -19.81
C SER A 206 17.58 6.60 -18.35
N LYS A 207 18.71 6.87 -17.71
CA LYS A 207 18.98 6.55 -16.30
C LYS A 207 18.06 7.28 -15.32
N ASP A 208 17.52 8.45 -15.68
CA ASP A 208 16.63 9.17 -14.79
C ASP A 208 15.27 8.48 -14.66
N LEU A 209 14.72 7.94 -15.76
CA LEU A 209 13.48 7.17 -15.72
C LEU A 209 13.66 5.86 -14.93
N GLU A 210 14.78 5.17 -15.12
CA GLU A 210 15.13 3.98 -14.34
C GLU A 210 15.24 4.30 -12.85
N ARG A 211 15.88 5.43 -12.49
CA ARG A 211 15.97 5.90 -11.11
C ARG A 211 14.59 6.20 -10.52
N LEU A 212 13.66 6.76 -11.31
CA LEU A 212 12.28 7.00 -10.87
C LEU A 212 11.54 5.68 -10.62
N ASN A 213 11.71 4.68 -11.48
CA ASN A 213 11.12 3.35 -11.27
C ASN A 213 11.78 2.55 -10.13
N GLN A 214 12.98 2.92 -9.69
CA GLN A 214 13.60 2.35 -8.49
C GLN A 214 13.09 2.96 -7.19
N ALA A 215 12.39 4.12 -7.26
CA ALA A 215 11.70 4.66 -6.11
C ALA A 215 10.58 3.68 -5.73
N ARG A 216 10.64 3.14 -4.50
CA ARG A 216 9.73 2.08 -4.02
C ARG A 216 8.34 2.62 -3.72
N ASP A 217 7.66 3.09 -4.75
CA ASP A 217 6.31 3.63 -4.70
C ASP A 217 5.38 2.79 -5.59
N PHE A 218 4.06 2.88 -5.38
CA PHE A 218 3.07 2.29 -6.29
C PHE A 218 2.95 3.18 -7.55
N THR A 219 4.06 3.38 -8.25
CA THR A 219 4.13 4.21 -9.45
C THR A 219 5.08 3.59 -10.45
N VAL A 220 4.62 3.44 -11.69
CA VAL A 220 5.43 2.97 -12.81
C VAL A 220 5.49 4.06 -13.87
N PHE A 221 6.68 4.36 -14.35
CA PHE A 221 6.95 5.24 -15.48
C PHE A 221 7.37 4.39 -16.67
N TYR A 222 6.52 4.34 -17.69
CA TYR A 222 6.73 3.56 -18.90
C TYR A 222 7.14 4.48 -20.06
N PRO A 223 8.32 4.26 -20.67
CA PRO A 223 8.76 5.04 -21.82
C PRO A 223 7.93 4.70 -23.06
N LEU A 224 7.44 5.72 -23.76
CA LEU A 224 6.79 5.58 -25.06
C LEU A 224 7.82 5.95 -26.11
N ASN A 225 8.34 4.94 -26.80
CA ASN A 225 9.34 5.12 -27.84
C ASN A 225 8.69 5.03 -29.21
N ASN A 226 9.15 5.85 -30.15
CA ASN A 226 8.79 5.70 -31.56
C ASN A 226 9.52 4.52 -32.22
N GLU A 227 9.26 4.29 -33.51
CA GLU A 227 9.90 3.22 -34.29
C GLU A 227 11.44 3.34 -34.35
N THR A 228 11.99 4.55 -34.17
CA THR A 228 13.44 4.81 -34.11
C THR A 228 14.01 4.72 -32.70
N LEU A 229 13.27 4.16 -31.73
CA LEU A 229 13.63 4.04 -30.31
C LEU A 229 13.88 5.38 -29.59
N GLN A 230 13.39 6.49 -30.15
CA GLN A 230 13.42 7.79 -29.51
C GLN A 230 12.23 7.94 -28.57
N LEU A 231 12.49 8.42 -27.35
CA LEU A 231 11.46 8.70 -26.36
C LEU A 231 10.59 9.88 -26.82
N ILE A 232 9.31 9.60 -27.10
CA ILE A 232 8.31 10.57 -27.56
C ILE A 232 7.29 10.93 -26.46
N GLY A 233 7.18 10.11 -25.42
CA GLY A 233 6.32 10.37 -24.27
C GLY A 233 6.66 9.46 -23.10
N ILE A 234 6.07 9.74 -21.94
CA ILE A 234 6.15 8.88 -20.76
C ILE A 234 4.73 8.64 -20.27
N LEU A 235 4.34 7.37 -20.12
CA LEU A 235 3.11 6.99 -19.44
C LEU A 235 3.43 6.74 -17.97
N ARG A 236 2.86 7.55 -17.08
CA ARG A 236 2.87 7.31 -15.64
C ARG A 236 1.61 6.54 -15.24
N ILE A 237 1.78 5.46 -14.51
CA ILE A 237 0.70 4.69 -13.88
C ILE A 237 0.86 4.80 -12.37
N ASP A 238 -0.13 5.37 -11.72
CA ASP A 238 -0.29 5.35 -10.27
C ASP A 238 -1.12 4.11 -9.89
N GLY A 239 -0.52 3.19 -9.13
CA GLY A 239 -1.18 1.98 -8.66
C GLY A 239 -2.13 2.26 -7.49
N ASN A 240 -3.15 1.43 -7.35
CA ASN A 240 -4.08 1.48 -6.23
C ASN A 240 -3.49 0.76 -5.00
N PRO A 241 -3.06 1.47 -3.94
CA PRO A 241 -2.45 0.84 -2.76
C PRO A 241 -3.46 0.07 -1.90
N ARG A 242 -4.76 0.11 -2.23
CA ARG A 242 -5.82 -0.66 -1.56
C ARG A 242 -6.20 -1.93 -2.31
N GLU A 243 -5.66 -2.16 -3.50
CA GLU A 243 -5.98 -3.34 -4.29
C GLU A 243 -5.51 -4.62 -3.60
N ASN A 244 -6.34 -5.68 -3.69
CA ASN A 244 -5.90 -7.01 -3.28
C ASN A 244 -5.10 -7.66 -4.42
N PHE A 245 -3.79 -7.79 -4.22
CA PHE A 245 -2.91 -8.42 -5.21
C PHE A 245 -2.85 -9.95 -5.11
N ARG A 246 -3.59 -10.59 -4.20
CA ARG A 246 -3.58 -12.03 -3.97
C ARG A 246 -4.16 -12.86 -5.11
N GLU A 247 -5.09 -12.29 -5.87
CA GLU A 247 -5.73 -12.99 -7.01
C GLU A 247 -4.81 -13.07 -8.23
N TYR A 248 -3.77 -12.24 -8.27
CA TYR A 248 -2.70 -12.35 -9.25
C TYR A 248 -1.75 -13.46 -8.78
N SER A 249 -2.15 -14.70 -9.04
CA SER A 249 -1.34 -15.89 -8.75
C SER A 249 -0.19 -15.97 -9.75
N TRP A 250 1.03 -15.83 -9.25
CA TRP A 250 2.27 -16.10 -9.99
C TRP A 250 3.13 -17.07 -9.19
#